data_AF-A0A3N0A4M2-F1
#
_entry.id   AF-A0A3N0A4M2-F1
#
_cell.length_a   1.000
_cell.length_b   1.000
_cell.length_c   1.000
_cell.angle_alpha   90.00
_cell.angle_beta   90.00
_cell.angle_gamma   90.00
#
_symmetry.space_group_name_H-M   'P 1'
#
loop_
_entity.id
_entity.type
_entity.pdbx_description
1 polymer ?
#
loop_
_entity_poly.entity_id
_entity_poly.type
_entity_poly.pdbx_seq_one_letter_code
_entity_poly.pdbx_strand_id
1 'polypeptide(L)' 'MKRIKNTFVPNCDNEYFVPATLFSLCKYGFPFEELPEEAKKMLLEYEEEYYKRCTKPGEKAKFPSPMFTSKAIL' A
#
# COMPACT_ATOMS: atom_id res chain seq x y z
N MET A 1 -17.06 -2.24 -3.43
CA MET A 1 -15.61 -2.08 -3.25
C MET A 1 -14.94 -2.78 -4.42
N LYS A 2 -14.08 -2.07 -5.17
CA LYS A 2 -13.37 -2.70 -6.29
C LYS A 2 -12.42 -3.75 -5.73
N ARG A 3 -12.46 -4.98 -6.26
CA ARG A 3 -11.49 -6.02 -5.87
C ARG A 3 -10.22 -5.80 -6.66
N ILE A 4 -9.20 -5.26 -6.00
CA ILE A 4 -7.87 -5.07 -6.58
C ILE A 4 -7.15 -6.42 -6.51
N LYS A 5 -6.72 -6.93 -7.68
CA LYS A 5 -5.98 -8.20 -7.76
C LYS A 5 -4.52 -7.99 -7.38
N ASN A 6 -3.94 -9.02 -6.77
CA ASN A 6 -2.49 -9.12 -6.60
C ASN A 6 -1.83 -9.28 -7.99
N THR A 7 -0.87 -8.42 -8.30
CA THR A 7 -0.15 -8.37 -9.58
C THR A 7 1.26 -8.93 -9.51
N PHE A 8 1.77 -9.30 -8.32
CA PHE A 8 3.14 -9.78 -8.15
C PHE A 8 3.42 -11.12 -8.83
N VAL A 9 2.41 -11.99 -8.92
CA VAL A 9 2.56 -13.32 -9.50
C VAL A 9 1.30 -13.65 -10.31
N PRO A 10 1.38 -13.79 -11.65
CA PRO A 10 0.22 -14.20 -12.44
C PRO A 10 -0.22 -15.60 -12.02
N ASN A 11 -1.52 -15.77 -11.72
CA ASN A 11 -2.15 -16.99 -11.20
C ASN A 11 -1.81 -17.40 -9.76
N CYS A 12 -1.30 -16.50 -8.93
CA CYS A 12 -1.13 -16.78 -7.52
C CYS A 12 -2.35 -16.27 -6.74
N ASP A 13 -3.13 -17.18 -6.16
CA ASP A 13 -4.07 -16.89 -5.06
C ASP A 13 -3.27 -16.61 -3.77
N ASN A 14 -2.27 -15.72 -3.84
CA ASN A 14 -1.38 -15.46 -2.73
C ASN A 14 -2.11 -14.65 -1.65
N GLU A 15 -2.61 -15.36 -0.64
CA GLU A 15 -3.28 -14.79 0.53
C GLU A 15 -2.38 -13.82 1.32
N TYR A 16 -1.05 -13.91 1.16
CA TYR A 16 -0.08 -13.17 1.98
C TYR A 16 0.18 -11.75 1.48
N PHE A 17 0.06 -11.48 0.18
CA PHE A 17 0.37 -10.16 -0.42
C PHE A 17 -0.87 -9.48 -1.00
N VAL A 18 -1.96 -9.46 -0.23
CA VAL A 18 -3.16 -8.70 -0.61
C VAL A 18 -2.93 -7.18 -0.46
N PRO A 19 -3.58 -6.35 -1.31
CA PRO A 19 -3.41 -4.89 -1.27
C PRO A 19 -3.60 -4.27 0.12
N ALA A 20 -4.55 -4.78 0.91
CA ALA A 20 -4.84 -4.29 2.26
C ALA A 20 -3.69 -4.53 3.26
N THR A 21 -3.04 -5.69 3.16
CA THR A 21 -1.89 -6.04 4.01
C THR A 21 -0.70 -5.17 3.65
N LEU A 22 -0.42 -5.01 2.35
CA LEU A 22 0.69 -4.17 1.89
C LEU A 22 0.48 -2.70 2.27
N PHE A 23 -0.73 -2.18 2.10
CA PHE A 23 -1.10 -0.84 2.56
C PHE A 23 -0.88 -0.66 4.06
N SER A 24 -1.27 -1.64 4.87
CA SER A 24 -1.07 -1.59 6.32
C SER A 24 0.42 -1.61 6.70
N LEU A 25 1.21 -2.47 6.05
CA LEU A 25 2.67 -2.53 6.27
C LEU A 25 3.33 -1.18 5.96
N CYS A 26 3.05 -0.58 4.81
CA CYS A 26 3.60 0.73 4.46
C CYS A 26 3.10 1.83 5.40
N LYS A 27 1.82 1.80 5.79
CA LYS A 27 1.25 2.77 6.74
C LYS A 27 1.98 2.77 8.08
N TYR A 28 2.51 1.62 8.52
CA TYR A 28 3.14 1.45 9.82
C TYR A 28 4.68 1.34 9.78
N GLY A 29 5.32 1.57 8.63
CA GLY A 29 6.76 1.80 8.59
C GLY A 29 7.55 1.03 7.53
N PHE A 30 6.92 0.15 6.76
CA PHE A 30 7.62 -0.50 5.65
C PHE A 30 7.90 0.51 4.52
N PRO A 31 9.14 0.62 4.02
CA PRO A 31 9.52 1.61 3.02
C PRO A 31 8.81 1.34 1.69
N PHE A 32 7.98 2.29 1.24
CA PHE A 32 7.24 2.20 -0.01
C PHE A 32 8.17 2.17 -1.23
N GLU A 33 9.31 2.87 -1.15
CA GLU A 33 10.27 3.00 -2.25
C GLU A 33 10.95 1.69 -2.61
N GLU A 34 11.09 0.79 -1.64
CA GLU A 34 11.74 -0.53 -1.77
C GLU A 34 10.80 -1.58 -2.36
N LEU A 35 9.52 -1.25 -2.55
CA LEU A 35 8.57 -2.13 -3.19
C LEU A 35 8.84 -2.27 -4.70
N PRO A 36 8.55 -3.43 -5.31
CA PRO A 36 8.48 -3.57 -6.76
C PRO A 36 7.47 -2.61 -7.40
N GLU A 37 7.65 -2.24 -8.67
CA GLU A 37 6.79 -1.24 -9.33
C GLU A 37 5.33 -1.67 -9.45
N GLU A 38 5.08 -2.96 -9.67
CA GLU A 38 3.74 -3.55 -9.70
C GLU A 38 3.03 -3.42 -8.36
N ALA A 39 3.79 -3.54 -7.27
CA ALA A 39 3.31 -3.42 -5.90
C ALA A 39 2.95 -1.98 -5.55
N LYS A 40 3.81 -1.04 -5.95
CA LYS A 40 3.57 0.40 -5.78
C LYS A 40 2.28 0.81 -6.46
N LYS A 41 2.07 0.39 -7.71
CA LYS A 41 0.83 0.65 -8.47
C LYS A 41 -0.40 0.08 -7.76
N MET A 42 -0.33 -1.16 -7.31
CA MET A 42 -1.42 -1.83 -6.59
C MET A 42 -1.76 -1.11 -5.27
N LEU A 43 -0.75 -0.68 -4.53
CA LEU A 43 -0.92 0.03 -3.26
C LEU A 43 -1.58 1.40 -3.47
N LEU A 44 -1.13 2.16 -4.48
CA LEU A 44 -1.71 3.47 -4.82
C LEU A 44 -3.19 3.33 -5.26
N GLU A 45 -3.51 2.31 -6.06
CA GLU A 45 -4.91 2.04 -6.44
C GLU A 45 -5.76 1.68 -5.20
N TYR A 46 -5.19 0.93 -4.26
CA TYR A 46 -5.89 0.57 -3.02
C TYR A 46 -6.04 1.76 -2.07
N GLU A 47 -5.04 2.63 -1.98
CA GLU A 47 -5.09 3.87 -1.21
C GLU A 47 -6.29 4.74 -1.64
N GLU A 48 -6.47 4.94 -2.94
CA GLU A 48 -7.61 5.70 -3.48
C GLU A 48 -8.96 5.09 -3.07
N GLU A 49 -9.11 3.76 -3.18
CA GLU A 49 -10.32 3.05 -2.77
C GLU A 49 -10.55 3.11 -1.25
N TYR A 50 -9.48 3.01 -0.46
CA TYR A 50 -9.52 3.10 1.00
C TYR A 50 -9.94 4.50 1.46
N TYR A 51 -9.44 5.55 0.81
CA TYR A 51 -9.78 6.95 1.15
C TYR A 51 -11.22 7.33 0.90
N LYS A 52 -11.92 6.68 -0.04
CA LYS A 52 -13.36 6.87 -0.22
C LYS A 52 -14.16 6.49 1.03
N ARG A 53 -13.60 5.65 1.90
CA ARG A 53 -14.23 5.20 3.15
C ARG A 53 -13.76 5.97 4.38
N CYS A 54 -12.68 6.74 4.27
CA CYS A 54 -12.15 7.53 5.37
C CYS A 54 -13.05 8.75 5.61
N THR A 55 -13.53 8.91 6.83
CA THR A 55 -14.42 10.03 7.22
C THR A 55 -13.67 11.11 7.99
N LYS A 56 -12.46 10.79 8.49
CA LYS A 56 -11.66 11.71 9.29
C LYS A 56 -10.39 12.15 8.54
N PRO A 57 -9.95 13.42 8.71
CA PRO A 57 -8.74 13.94 8.05
C PRO A 57 -7.45 13.16 8.34
N GLY A 58 -7.33 12.52 9.52
CA GLY A 58 -6.13 11.76 9.94
C GLY A 58 -6.10 10.30 9.52
N GLU A 59 -7.15 9.78 8.86
CA GLU A 59 -7.19 8.39 8.39
C GLU A 59 -6.47 8.19 7.05
N LYS A 60 -6.15 9.31 6.36
CA LYS A 60 -5.56 9.32 5.03
C LYS A 60 -4.02 9.32 5.09
N ALA A 61 -3.40 8.14 4.96
CA ALA A 61 -1.96 7.96 5.00
C ALA A 61 -1.32 8.07 3.59
N LYS A 62 -0.66 9.19 3.27
CA LYS A 62 -0.05 9.41 1.96
C LYS A 62 1.21 8.57 1.76
N PHE A 63 1.37 7.99 0.58
CA PHE A 63 2.58 7.25 0.18
C PHE A 63 3.34 7.97 -0.95
N PRO A 64 4.70 7.98 -0.92
CA PRO A 64 5.54 7.57 0.21
C PRO A 64 5.34 8.49 1.43
N SER A 65 5.34 7.92 2.62
CA SER A 65 5.25 8.69 3.86
C SER A 65 6.60 9.36 4.13
N PRO A 66 6.66 10.67 4.36
CA PRO A 66 7.92 11.35 4.69
C PRO A 66 8.57 10.80 5.98
N MET A 67 7.78 10.14 6.85
CA MET A 67 8.29 9.47 8.06
C MET A 67 8.98 8.13 7.79
N PHE A 68 8.68 7.47 6.67
CA PHE A 68 9.10 6.08 6.42
C PHE A 68 9.81 5.91 5.08
N THR A 69 10.41 6.98 4.58
CA THR A 69 11.33 6.90 3.45
C THR A 69 12.58 6.11 3.86
N SER A 70 13.19 5.38 2.92
CA SER A 70 14.42 4.58 3.17
C SER A 70 15.56 5.41 3.84
N LYS A 71 15.56 6.74 3.67
CA LYS A 71 16.51 7.67 4.32
C LYS A 71 16.23 7.97 5.80
N ALA A 72 15.04 7.66 6.31
CA ALA A 72 14.65 7.94 7.69
C ALA A 72 14.99 6.80 8.67
N ILE A 73 15.52 5.67 8.18
CA ILE A 73 15.86 4.47 8.97
C ILE A 73 17.39 4.37 9.25
N LEU A 74 18.18 5.40 8.93
CA LEU A 74 19.63 5.46 9.19
C LEU A 74 20.01 6.45 10.29
#